data_AF-N1MNJ6-F1
#
_entry.id   AF-N1MNJ6-F1
#
_cell.length_a   1.000
_cell.length_b   1.000
_cell.length_c   1.000
_cell.angle_alpha   90.00
_cell.angle_beta   90.00
_cell.angle_gamma   90.00
#
_symmetry.space_group_name_H-M   'P 1'
#
loop_
_entity.id
_entity.type
_entity.pdbx_description
1 polymer ?
#
loop_
_entity_poly.entity_id
_entity_poly.type
_entity_poly.pdbx_seq_one_letter_code
_entity_poly.pdbx_strand_id
1 'polypeptide(L)'
;MANDRPEEDADDAALAAWELGAGNTPDSAPHPKLAHLRALFAAHPDVAALTRVLDAAMNDTDDPVPVTVEVQPRLLRLLAQIETLDAAAAGRAPAPPERTVSQIVGNYLEHLLHGLVTDPTGHPHFAEVWNALCAAEGAPELAVPTGTAEPAPPQAGDGPF
;
A
#
# COMPACT_ATOMS: atom_id res chain seq x y z
N MET A 1 -36.73 -36.67 16.31
CA MET A 1 -36.32 -35.72 15.27
C MET A 1 -34.85 -35.42 15.52
N ALA A 2 -33.96 -36.17 14.88
CA ALA A 2 -32.53 -35.94 14.94
C ALA A 2 -32.22 -34.87 13.89
N ASN A 3 -31.67 -33.74 14.33
CA ASN A 3 -31.23 -32.68 13.46
C ASN A 3 -29.79 -33.02 13.08
N ASP A 4 -29.59 -33.63 11.91
CA ASP A 4 -28.27 -33.77 11.30
C ASP A 4 -27.70 -32.35 11.09
N ARG A 5 -26.59 -32.03 11.76
CA ARG A 5 -25.76 -30.85 11.46
C ARG A 5 -24.55 -31.32 10.64
N PRO A 6 -24.64 -31.34 9.30
CA PRO A 6 -23.50 -31.66 8.42
C PRO A 6 -22.48 -30.51 8.28
N GLU A 7 -22.67 -29.39 8.97
CA GLU A 7 -21.82 -28.19 8.84
C GLU A 7 -20.56 -28.22 9.72
N GLU A 8 -20.56 -28.93 10.86
CA GLU A 8 -19.38 -29.00 11.76
C GLU A 8 -18.22 -29.80 11.13
N ASP A 9 -18.52 -30.87 10.39
CA ASP A 9 -17.48 -31.71 9.76
C ASP A 9 -16.77 -31.02 8.58
N ALA A 10 -17.42 -30.05 7.94
CA ALA A 10 -16.87 -29.32 6.80
C ALA A 10 -15.87 -28.23 7.23
N ASP A 11 -16.17 -27.55 8.35
CA ASP A 11 -15.31 -26.51 8.91
C ASP A 11 -14.03 -27.11 9.53
N ASP A 12 -14.14 -28.27 10.18
CA ASP A 12 -12.98 -29.00 10.72
C ASP A 12 -12.07 -29.54 9.61
N ALA A 13 -12.64 -30.00 8.48
CA ALA A 13 -11.87 -30.43 7.32
C ALA A 13 -11.16 -29.26 6.62
N ALA A 14 -11.80 -28.09 6.54
CA ALA A 14 -11.19 -26.88 5.99
C ALA A 14 -10.05 -26.36 6.87
N LEU A 15 -10.22 -26.39 8.20
CA LEU A 15 -9.19 -26.00 9.16
C LEU A 15 -7.99 -26.96 9.10
N ALA A 16 -8.24 -28.28 9.05
CA ALA A 16 -7.19 -29.28 8.92
C ALA A 16 -6.42 -29.15 7.58
N ALA A 17 -7.10 -28.82 6.49
CA ALA A 17 -6.46 -28.59 5.19
C ALA A 17 -5.56 -27.34 5.22
N TRP A 18 -5.96 -26.29 5.94
CA TRP A 18 -5.14 -25.10 6.15
C TRP A 18 -3.92 -25.40 7.04
N GLU A 19 -4.09 -26.11 8.15
CA GLU A 19 -3.01 -26.51 9.07
C GLU A 19 -2.00 -27.46 8.44
N LEU A 20 -2.44 -28.32 7.52
CA LEU A 20 -1.58 -29.22 6.73
C LEU A 20 -0.92 -28.53 5.53
N GLY A 21 -1.12 -27.24 5.34
CA GLY A 21 -0.48 -26.47 4.28
C GLY A 21 -0.98 -26.83 2.87
N ALA A 22 -2.22 -27.31 2.74
CA ALA A 22 -2.81 -27.67 1.44
C ALA A 22 -3.08 -26.46 0.52
N GLY A 23 -2.86 -25.24 1.00
CA GLY A 23 -2.81 -24.00 0.21
C GLY A 23 -1.42 -23.59 -0.25
N ASN A 24 -0.37 -24.31 0.16
CA ASN A 24 1.02 -24.02 -0.18
C ASN A 24 1.35 -24.61 -1.55
N THR A 25 0.65 -24.11 -2.57
CA THR A 25 1.02 -24.35 -3.96
C THR A 25 2.48 -23.92 -4.10
N PRO A 26 3.41 -24.79 -4.56
CA PRO A 26 4.79 -24.39 -4.73
C PRO A 26 4.82 -23.15 -5.62
N ASP A 27 5.43 -22.07 -5.12
CA ASP A 27 5.66 -20.89 -5.94
C ASP A 27 6.30 -21.34 -7.26
N SER A 28 5.78 -20.82 -8.38
CA SER A 28 6.37 -21.07 -9.69
C SER A 28 7.86 -20.76 -9.61
N ALA A 29 8.70 -21.65 -10.15
CA ALA A 29 10.15 -21.46 -10.11
C ALA A 29 10.50 -20.03 -10.57
N PRO A 30 11.29 -19.28 -9.79
CA PRO A 30 11.54 -17.88 -10.07
C PRO A 30 12.13 -17.72 -11.47
N HIS A 31 11.61 -16.75 -12.22
CA HIS A 31 12.05 -16.52 -13.60
C HIS A 31 13.57 -16.37 -13.66
N PRO A 32 14.29 -17.08 -14.55
CA PRO A 32 15.75 -17.17 -14.52
C PRO A 32 16.45 -15.81 -14.66
N LYS A 33 15.79 -14.83 -15.30
CA LYS A 33 16.30 -13.47 -15.49
C LYS A 33 15.94 -12.50 -14.36
N LEU A 34 15.05 -12.87 -13.44
CA LEU A 34 14.54 -11.94 -12.42
C LEU A 34 15.65 -11.41 -11.50
N ALA A 35 16.55 -12.29 -11.05
CA ALA A 35 17.68 -11.88 -10.21
C ALA A 35 18.63 -10.92 -10.97
N HIS A 36 18.85 -11.17 -12.26
CA HIS A 36 19.67 -10.32 -13.11
C HIS A 36 19.03 -8.94 -13.32
N LEU A 37 17.74 -8.90 -13.65
CA LEU A 37 16.98 -7.67 -13.82
C LEU A 37 16.93 -6.84 -12.53
N ARG A 38 16.75 -7.47 -11.37
CA ARG A 38 16.83 -6.80 -10.07
C ARG A 38 18.20 -6.15 -9.83
N ALA A 39 19.28 -6.83 -10.20
CA ALA A 39 20.63 -6.27 -10.09
C ALA A 39 20.83 -5.07 -11.03
N LEU A 40 20.35 -5.15 -12.28
CA LEU A 40 20.39 -4.03 -13.23
C LEU A 40 19.55 -2.84 -12.74
N PHE A 41 18.37 -3.11 -12.21
CA PHE A 41 17.47 -2.10 -11.67
C PHE A 41 18.08 -1.40 -10.46
N ALA A 42 18.64 -2.14 -9.50
CA ALA A 42 19.34 -1.57 -8.35
C ALA A 42 20.56 -0.73 -8.75
N ALA A 43 21.22 -1.07 -9.85
CA ALA A 43 22.36 -0.32 -10.38
C ALA A 43 21.96 0.90 -11.22
N HIS A 44 20.67 1.07 -11.56
CA HIS A 44 20.22 2.21 -12.35
C HIS A 44 20.44 3.53 -11.60
N PRO A 45 20.97 4.59 -12.24
CA PRO A 45 21.31 5.84 -11.54
C PRO A 45 20.17 6.44 -10.71
N ASP A 46 18.95 6.43 -11.25
CA ASP A 46 17.78 6.98 -10.57
C ASP A 46 17.38 6.14 -9.35
N VAL A 47 17.53 4.81 -9.43
CA VAL A 47 17.22 3.90 -8.32
C VAL A 47 18.29 4.04 -7.24
N ALA A 48 19.57 4.12 -7.61
CA ALA A 48 20.66 4.39 -6.67
C ALA A 48 20.55 5.79 -6.02
N ALA A 49 20.01 6.79 -6.73
CA ALA A 49 19.70 8.09 -6.17
C ALA A 49 18.52 8.01 -5.19
N LEU A 50 17.44 7.30 -5.56
CA LEU A 50 16.30 7.04 -4.70
C LEU A 50 16.74 6.37 -3.39
N THR A 51 17.51 5.28 -3.47
CA THR A 51 17.97 4.53 -2.28
C THR A 51 18.71 5.43 -1.29
N ARG A 52 19.55 6.36 -1.77
CA ARG A 52 20.25 7.31 -0.88
C ARG A 52 19.30 8.28 -0.17
N VAL A 53 18.27 8.75 -0.86
CA VAL A 53 17.27 9.66 -0.27
C VAL A 53 16.36 8.89 0.69
N LEU A 54 15.96 7.67 0.35
CA LEU A 54 15.15 6.80 1.22
C LEU A 54 15.89 6.47 2.52
N ASP A 55 17.18 6.11 2.45
CA ASP A 55 17.98 5.81 3.63
C ASP A 55 18.10 7.03 4.56
N ALA A 56 18.28 8.23 3.99
CA ALA A 56 18.26 9.46 4.77
C ALA A 56 16.89 9.74 5.42
N ALA A 57 15.79 9.55 4.68
CA ALA A 57 14.44 9.77 5.18
C ALA A 57 14.02 8.76 6.26
N MET A 58 14.40 7.49 6.12
CA MET A 58 14.06 6.43 7.09
C MET A 58 14.81 6.57 8.42
N ASN A 59 16.00 7.18 8.38
CA ASN A 59 16.85 7.40 9.55
C ASN A 59 16.84 8.88 9.99
N ASP A 60 15.86 9.66 9.54
CA ASP A 60 15.74 11.05 9.93
C ASP A 60 15.39 11.13 11.43
N THR A 61 16.24 11.82 12.18
CA THR A 61 16.08 12.08 13.61
C THR A 61 15.93 13.56 13.92
N ASP A 62 15.88 14.41 12.89
CA ASP A 62 15.74 15.84 13.06
C ASP A 62 14.33 16.18 13.57
N ASP A 63 14.20 17.35 14.19
CA ASP A 63 12.92 17.84 14.68
C ASP A 63 11.96 18.09 13.50
N PRO A 64 10.67 17.71 13.61
CA PRO A 64 9.69 17.99 12.58
C PRO A 64 9.58 19.50 12.29
N VAL A 65 9.65 19.85 11.01
CA VAL A 65 9.52 21.24 10.54
C VAL A 65 8.05 21.57 10.27
N PRO A 66 7.52 22.72 10.73
CA PRO A 66 6.14 23.09 10.46
C PRO A 66 5.94 23.43 8.98
N VAL A 67 4.90 22.84 8.38
CA VAL A 67 4.46 23.12 7.00
C VAL A 67 3.01 23.61 7.03
N THR A 68 2.72 24.69 6.30
CA THR A 68 1.35 25.19 6.13
C THR A 68 0.70 24.56 4.91
N VAL A 69 -0.50 24.03 5.08
CA VAL A 69 -1.32 23.46 3.99
C VAL A 69 -2.67 24.17 3.94
N GLU A 70 -3.14 24.46 2.73
CA GLU A 70 -4.49 24.98 2.54
C GLU A 70 -5.48 23.82 2.51
N VAL A 71 -6.53 23.91 3.32
CA VAL A 71 -7.57 22.87 3.41
C VAL A 71 -8.94 23.50 3.24
N GLN A 72 -9.80 22.84 2.47
CA GLN A 72 -11.17 23.29 2.27
C GLN A 72 -11.94 23.30 3.59
N PRO A 73 -12.61 24.41 3.98
CA PRO A 73 -13.26 24.51 5.30
C PRO A 73 -14.30 23.43 5.57
N ARG A 74 -15.00 22.94 4.54
CA ARG A 74 -15.99 21.86 4.68
C ARG A 74 -15.34 20.49 4.93
N LEU A 75 -14.16 20.25 4.37
CA LEU A 75 -13.40 19.04 4.63
C LEU A 75 -12.89 19.02 6.09
N LEU A 76 -12.42 20.15 6.60
CA LEU A 76 -12.04 20.28 8.02
C LEU A 76 -13.22 19.99 8.96
N ARG A 77 -14.42 20.47 8.63
CA ARG A 77 -15.63 20.15 9.43
C ARG A 77 -15.97 18.67 9.40
N LEU A 78 -15.86 18.02 8.23
CA LEU A 78 -16.07 16.58 8.10
C LEU A 78 -15.07 15.80 8.97
N LEU A 79 -13.77 16.14 8.88
CA LEU A 79 -12.73 15.50 9.69
C LEU A 79 -12.96 15.69 11.19
N ALA A 80 -13.32 16.90 11.62
CA ALA A 80 -13.64 17.17 13.02
C ALA A 80 -14.86 16.38 13.52
N GLN A 81 -15.86 16.18 12.66
CA GLN A 81 -17.03 15.37 13.00
C GLN A 81 -16.66 13.88 13.15
N ILE A 82 -15.86 13.32 12.24
CA ILE A 82 -15.39 11.94 12.32
C ILE A 82 -14.56 11.74 13.60
N GLU A 83 -13.60 12.64 13.86
CA GLU A 83 -12.77 12.60 15.06
C GLU A 83 -13.59 12.68 16.35
N THR A 84 -14.70 13.44 16.36
CA THR A 84 -15.62 13.48 17.50
C THR A 84 -16.26 12.11 17.76
N LEU A 85 -16.69 11.42 16.70
CA LEU A 85 -17.30 10.09 16.82
C LEU A 85 -16.28 9.06 17.29
N ASP A 86 -15.08 9.05 16.71
CA ASP A 86 -14.00 8.13 17.07
C ASP A 86 -13.51 8.36 18.49
N ALA A 87 -13.39 9.63 18.90
CA ALA A 87 -13.02 10.00 20.27
C ALA A 87 -14.05 9.54 21.29
N ALA A 88 -15.34 9.74 21.00
CA ALA A 88 -16.42 9.28 21.87
C ALA A 88 -16.43 7.75 22.00
N ALA A 89 -16.26 7.02 20.89
CA ALA A 89 -16.17 5.56 20.90
C ALA A 89 -14.97 5.05 21.72
N ALA A 90 -13.85 5.77 21.69
CA ALA A 90 -12.65 5.45 22.46
C ALA A 90 -12.62 6.04 23.89
N GLY A 91 -13.68 6.73 24.33
CA GLY A 91 -13.74 7.34 25.67
C GLY A 91 -12.72 8.45 25.92
N ARG A 92 -12.29 9.14 24.85
CA ARG A 92 -11.28 10.22 24.89
C ARG A 92 -11.86 11.55 24.43
N ALA A 93 -11.16 12.65 24.74
CA ALA A 93 -11.47 13.95 24.16
C ALA A 93 -11.06 13.97 22.67
N PRO A 94 -11.82 14.68 21.80
CA PRO A 94 -11.45 14.85 20.41
C PRO A 94 -10.17 15.69 20.29
N ALA A 95 -9.32 15.29 19.36
CA ALA A 95 -8.13 16.02 18.95
C ALA A 95 -8.52 17.31 18.18
N PRO A 96 -7.68 18.35 18.24
CA PRO A 96 -7.88 19.53 17.42
C PRO A 96 -7.66 19.21 15.92
N PRO A 97 -8.36 19.88 14.98
CA PRO A 97 -8.30 19.56 13.55
C PRO A 97 -6.87 19.54 12.97
N GLU A 98 -5.99 20.43 13.44
CA GLU A 98 -4.60 20.51 13.00
C GLU A 98 -3.84 19.22 13.32
N ARG A 99 -4.11 18.63 14.50
CA ARG A 99 -3.50 17.35 14.91
C ARG A 99 -4.02 16.20 14.06
N THR A 100 -5.32 16.17 13.78
CA THR A 100 -5.92 15.15 12.91
C THR A 100 -5.36 15.23 11.49
N VAL A 101 -5.27 16.43 10.92
CA VAL A 101 -4.69 16.65 9.58
C VAL A 101 -3.22 16.25 9.57
N SER A 102 -2.43 16.67 10.57
CA SER A 102 -1.02 16.31 10.67
C SER A 102 -0.82 14.80 10.74
N GLN A 103 -1.69 14.08 11.47
CA GLN A 103 -1.60 12.62 11.58
C GLN A 103 -1.97 11.94 10.26
N ILE A 104 -3.00 12.41 9.55
CA ILE A 104 -3.39 11.87 8.24
C ILE A 104 -2.26 12.06 7.23
N VAL A 105 -1.69 13.26 7.16
CA VAL A 105 -0.56 13.56 6.26
C VAL A 105 0.65 12.72 6.63
N GLY A 106 1.01 12.63 7.91
CA GLY A 106 2.11 11.79 8.39
C GLY A 106 1.93 10.33 8.01
N ASN A 107 0.77 9.74 8.29
CA ASN A 107 0.46 8.36 7.92
C ASN A 107 0.55 8.12 6.41
N TYR A 108 0.09 9.08 5.61
CA TYR A 108 0.16 8.98 4.15
C TYR A 108 1.61 9.03 3.66
N LEU A 109 2.44 9.93 4.20
CA LEU A 109 3.85 10.03 3.85
C LEU A 109 4.65 8.78 4.26
N GLU A 110 4.36 8.21 5.43
CA GLU A 110 4.94 6.94 5.87
C GLU A 110 4.53 5.78 4.97
N HIS A 111 3.26 5.74 4.56
CA HIS A 111 2.80 4.73 3.60
C HIS A 111 3.51 4.86 2.25
N LEU A 112 3.71 6.08 1.74
CA LEU A 112 4.47 6.34 0.52
C LEU A 112 5.94 5.92 0.67
N LEU A 113 6.58 6.25 1.80
CA LEU A 113 7.95 5.85 2.11
C LEU A 113 8.08 4.33 2.10
N HIS A 114 7.19 3.64 2.81
CA HIS A 114 7.15 2.18 2.85
C HIS A 114 6.96 1.55 1.46
N GLY A 115 6.08 2.12 0.65
CA GLY A 115 5.85 1.68 -0.73
C GLY A 115 7.12 1.79 -1.58
N LEU A 116 7.80 2.93 -1.51
CA LEU A 116 9.06 3.14 -2.25
C LEU A 116 10.19 2.21 -1.79
N VAL A 117 10.19 1.78 -0.53
CA VAL A 117 11.21 0.86 0.02
C VAL A 117 10.94 -0.59 -0.38
N THR A 118 9.68 -1.01 -0.32
CA THR A 118 9.30 -2.42 -0.54
C THR A 118 9.07 -2.74 -2.02
N ASP A 119 8.51 -1.81 -2.77
CA ASP A 119 8.27 -1.93 -4.21
C ASP A 119 8.38 -0.58 -4.92
N PRO A 120 9.59 -0.14 -5.29
CA PRO A 120 9.79 1.07 -6.06
C PRO A 120 9.00 1.08 -7.37
N THR A 121 8.72 -0.10 -7.96
CA THR A 121 8.02 -0.21 -9.25
C THR A 121 6.54 0.14 -9.17
N GLY A 122 5.99 0.33 -7.95
CA GLY A 122 4.67 0.94 -7.77
C GLY A 122 4.61 2.43 -8.16
N HIS A 123 5.76 3.11 -8.28
CA HIS A 123 5.82 4.50 -8.74
C HIS A 123 6.06 4.54 -10.27
N PRO A 124 5.29 5.35 -11.04
CA PRO A 124 5.31 5.33 -12.51
C PRO A 124 6.71 5.47 -13.14
N HIS A 125 7.52 6.39 -12.63
CA HIS A 125 8.90 6.59 -13.11
C HIS A 125 9.75 5.31 -13.00
N PHE A 126 9.67 4.62 -11.86
CA PHE A 126 10.47 3.44 -11.60
C PHE A 126 9.89 2.19 -12.29
N ALA A 127 8.57 2.14 -12.48
CA ALA A 127 7.91 1.17 -13.36
C ALA A 127 8.43 1.25 -14.79
N GLU A 128 8.58 2.47 -15.34
CA GLU A 128 9.11 2.68 -16.69
C GLU A 128 10.57 2.23 -16.80
N VAL A 129 11.41 2.56 -15.82
CA VAL A 129 12.80 2.08 -15.74
C VAL A 129 12.86 0.55 -15.71
N TRP A 130 12.03 -0.08 -14.87
CA TRP A 130 11.96 -1.54 -14.80
C TRP A 130 11.55 -2.16 -16.14
N ASN A 131 10.49 -1.63 -16.75
CA ASN A 131 9.97 -2.14 -18.01
C ASN A 131 10.96 -1.98 -19.17
N ALA A 132 11.73 -0.89 -19.18
CA ALA A 132 12.80 -0.70 -20.15
C ALA A 132 13.89 -1.77 -20.01
N LEU A 133 14.27 -2.13 -18.78
CA LEU A 133 15.22 -3.23 -18.52
C LEU A 133 14.65 -4.58 -18.93
N CYS A 134 13.39 -4.87 -18.61
CA CYS A 134 12.69 -6.07 -19.05
C CYS A 134 12.68 -6.20 -20.58
N ALA A 135 12.42 -5.10 -21.29
CA ALA A 135 12.46 -5.08 -22.75
C ALA A 135 13.88 -5.34 -23.29
N ALA A 136 14.91 -4.68 -22.72
CA ALA A 136 16.30 -4.84 -23.13
C ALA A 136 16.83 -6.27 -22.93
N GLU A 137 16.42 -6.91 -21.83
CA GLU A 137 16.79 -8.29 -21.51
C GLU A 137 15.90 -9.33 -22.19
N GLY A 138 14.90 -8.92 -22.99
CA GLY A 138 13.96 -9.83 -23.65
C GLY A 138 13.17 -10.67 -22.65
N ALA A 139 12.59 -10.03 -21.64
CA ALA A 139 11.71 -10.58 -20.62
C ALA A 139 10.45 -9.71 -20.41
N PRO A 140 9.66 -9.40 -21.46
CA PRO A 140 8.49 -8.52 -21.37
C PRO A 140 7.40 -9.05 -20.43
N GLU A 141 7.35 -10.35 -20.19
CA GLU A 141 6.44 -10.99 -19.23
C GLU A 141 6.69 -10.58 -17.77
N LEU A 142 7.85 -10.00 -17.46
CA LEU A 142 8.17 -9.45 -16.14
C LEU A 142 7.86 -7.96 -16.00
N ALA A 143 7.35 -7.32 -17.06
CA ALA A 143 6.96 -5.91 -17.02
C ALA A 143 5.78 -5.69 -16.05
N VAL A 144 5.79 -4.54 -15.38
CA VAL A 144 4.71 -4.12 -14.48
C VAL A 144 3.80 -3.09 -15.16
N PRO A 145 2.53 -2.95 -14.71
CA PRO A 145 1.67 -1.87 -15.19
C PRO A 145 2.28 -0.49 -14.91
N THR A 146 2.33 0.38 -15.92
CA THR A 146 2.82 1.78 -15.80
C THR A 146 1.71 2.80 -15.53
N GLY A 147 0.46 2.34 -15.42
CA GLY A 147 -0.65 3.21 -15.04
C GLY A 147 -0.79 3.26 -13.52
N THR A 148 -0.91 4.47 -12.96
CA THR A 148 -1.72 4.61 -11.76
C THR A 148 -3.12 4.11 -12.13
N ALA A 149 -3.55 2.97 -11.61
CA ALA A 149 -4.96 2.84 -11.34
C ALA A 149 -5.25 4.00 -10.37
N GLU A 150 -5.71 5.15 -10.89
CA GLU A 150 -6.47 6.06 -10.05
C GLU A 150 -7.46 5.17 -9.29
N PRO A 151 -7.55 5.26 -7.95
CA PRO A 151 -8.69 4.65 -7.28
C PRO A 151 -9.90 5.22 -8.01
N ALA A 152 -10.61 4.36 -8.74
CA ALA A 152 -11.73 4.80 -9.54
C ALA A 152 -12.59 5.67 -8.62
N PRO A 153 -12.91 6.93 -8.98
CA PRO A 153 -13.87 7.68 -8.20
C PRO A 153 -15.07 6.76 -8.03
N PRO A 154 -15.61 6.62 -6.80
CA PRO A 154 -16.72 5.70 -6.56
C PRO A 154 -17.72 5.97 -7.66
N GLN A 155 -17.99 4.94 -8.48
CA GLN A 155 -18.93 5.09 -9.58
C GLN A 155 -20.15 5.73 -8.95
N ALA A 156 -20.48 6.94 -9.41
CA ALA A 156 -21.75 7.54 -9.10
C ALA A 156 -22.75 6.54 -9.65
N GLY A 157 -23.20 5.63 -8.79
CA GLY A 157 -24.35 4.82 -9.07
C GLY A 157 -25.42 5.84 -9.39
N ASP A 158 -25.85 5.84 -10.64
CA ASP A 158 -27.09 6.45 -11.08
C ASP A 158 -28.19 5.83 -10.22
N GLY A 159 -28.44 6.44 -9.08
CA GLY A 159 -29.59 6.19 -8.25
C GLY A 159 -30.58 7.31 -8.49
N PRO A 160 -31.84 7.02 -8.82
CA PRO A 160 -32.92 7.89 -8.45
C PRO A 160 -33.35 7.51 -7.03
N PHE A 161 -32.73 8.12 -6.01
CA PHE A 161 -33.26 8.19 -4.64
C PHE A 161 -32.89 9.51 -4.00
#